data_AF-A0A929ASQ5-F1
#
_entry.id   AF-A0A929ASQ5-F1
#
_cell.length_a   1.000
_cell.length_b   1.000
_cell.length_c   1.000
_cell.angle_alpha   90.00
_cell.angle_beta   90.00
_cell.angle_gamma   90.00
#
_symmetry.space_group_name_H-M   'P 1'
#
loop_
_entity.id
_entity.type
_entity.pdbx_description
1 polymer ?
#
loop_
_entity_poly.entity_id
_entity_poly.type
_entity_poly.pdbx_seq_one_letter_code
_entity_poly.pdbx_strand_id
1 'polypeptide(L)'
;MLAHTEHGHLDSKLTLRDRSQSPLPIHTVTLSLTKQDDTLSECRLTFQVSPELYQRIETEALFNLKPELRGSLSAGDFLPESDIQIEATLQPDLLPQLAEHTTNLKEAATYLQNLSQEQPDNPLLSTESWFALHVKQPQESGETGYSTFWAYLNPSVITQDSISSEQISQGMVNFFKDWADTNLSELNQNTISESLEEITKAFEEWTDTTLLETQNAISEALEEVSSAFEELADTLSETTEDTTSSNQILEEIIHFFTEDDWPFTKIKGEPVLRMAFDGKNGKWTCYAKAREEQEQFVFYSICPIKVPKTKRRTLGEFIARANYGMVIGNFELDFTDGEIRYKTSIDVKGDFLTFELIKRLVYPNVTMMDEYLPGIKLVIESGMSPEDAIAKIEK
;
A
#
# COMPACT_ATOMS: atom_id res chain seq x y z
N MET A 1 -4.91 16.88 36.44
CA MET A 1 -6.31 17.16 36.82
C MET A 1 -7.18 16.02 36.34
N LEU A 2 -8.33 15.78 36.97
CA LEU A 2 -9.23 14.69 36.59
C LEU A 2 -10.29 15.24 35.62
N ALA A 3 -10.26 14.79 34.37
CA ALA A 3 -11.36 15.02 33.43
C ALA A 3 -12.59 14.22 33.89
N HIS A 4 -13.79 14.81 33.78
CA HIS A 4 -15.05 14.13 34.07
C HIS A 4 -15.87 14.02 32.80
N THR A 5 -16.23 12.80 32.42
CA THR A 5 -17.05 12.52 31.24
C THR A 5 -18.43 12.05 31.66
N GLU A 6 -19.47 12.75 31.19
CA GLU A 6 -20.86 12.33 31.29
C GLU A 6 -21.27 11.65 29.98
N HIS A 7 -21.92 10.49 30.08
CA HIS A 7 -22.50 9.77 28.93
C HIS A 7 -24.02 9.70 29.10
N GLY A 8 -24.76 9.88 28.00
CA GLY A 8 -26.21 9.77 28.02
C GLY A 8 -26.77 9.23 26.73
N HIS A 9 -27.65 8.24 26.87
CA HIS A 9 -28.36 7.63 25.76
C HIS A 9 -29.50 8.56 25.32
N LEU A 10 -29.53 8.90 24.04
CA LEU A 10 -30.44 9.91 23.52
C LEU A 10 -31.49 9.38 22.56
N ASP A 11 -31.34 8.16 22.05
CA ASP A 11 -32.30 7.42 21.21
C ASP A 11 -33.28 8.32 20.43
N SER A 12 -32.74 9.26 19.65
CA SER A 12 -33.52 10.35 19.07
C SER A 12 -33.06 10.66 17.67
N LYS A 13 -33.96 11.25 16.89
CA LYS A 13 -33.63 11.73 15.55
C LYS A 13 -33.04 13.13 15.65
N LEU A 14 -31.87 13.31 15.06
CA LEU A 14 -31.23 14.61 14.88
C LEU A 14 -31.06 14.83 13.39
N THR A 15 -31.29 16.04 12.90
CA THR A 15 -31.03 16.37 11.48
C THR A 15 -29.84 17.30 11.40
N LEU A 16 -28.77 16.82 10.79
CA LEU A 16 -27.60 17.63 10.43
C LEU A 16 -27.73 18.10 8.98
N ARG A 17 -26.84 18.99 8.53
CA ARG A 17 -26.80 19.50 7.16
C ARG A 17 -25.40 19.47 6.57
N ASP A 18 -25.34 19.20 5.27
CA ASP A 18 -24.09 19.37 4.52
C ASP A 18 -23.86 20.82 4.10
N ARG A 19 -22.74 21.07 3.41
CA ARG A 19 -22.38 22.40 2.85
C ARG A 19 -23.43 22.96 1.90
N SER A 20 -24.21 22.10 1.25
CA SER A 20 -25.31 22.48 0.34
C SER A 20 -26.64 22.73 1.06
N GLN A 21 -26.66 22.66 2.40
CA GLN A 21 -27.84 22.73 3.26
C GLN A 21 -28.81 21.56 3.07
N SER A 22 -28.38 20.47 2.45
CA SER A 22 -29.20 19.28 2.29
C SER A 22 -29.28 18.51 3.61
N PRO A 23 -30.48 18.12 4.07
CA PRO A 23 -30.66 17.47 5.36
C PRO A 23 -30.04 16.06 5.38
N LEU A 24 -29.50 15.71 6.53
CA LEU A 24 -28.93 14.40 6.85
C LEU A 24 -29.55 13.92 8.17
N PRO A 25 -30.68 13.18 8.12
CA PRO A 25 -31.32 12.67 9.32
C PRO A 25 -30.51 11.50 9.87
N ILE A 26 -30.03 11.63 11.11
CA ILE A 26 -29.26 10.61 11.82
C ILE A 26 -30.04 10.12 13.04
N HIS A 27 -29.79 8.87 13.43
CA HIS A 27 -30.33 8.32 14.66
C HIS A 27 -29.29 8.38 15.77
N THR A 28 -29.43 9.36 16.66
CA THR A 28 -28.49 9.57 17.76
C THR A 28 -28.68 8.51 18.84
N VAL A 29 -27.61 7.78 19.11
CA VAL A 29 -27.55 6.73 20.13
C VAL A 29 -27.06 7.33 21.45
N THR A 30 -25.92 8.03 21.42
CA THR A 30 -25.25 8.55 22.61
C THR A 30 -24.70 9.94 22.37
N LEU A 31 -24.82 10.82 23.36
CA LEU A 31 -24.04 12.05 23.48
C LEU A 31 -23.10 11.89 24.67
N SER A 32 -21.88 12.38 24.56
CA SER A 32 -20.91 12.41 25.67
C SER A 32 -20.32 13.80 25.78
N LEU A 33 -20.22 14.33 27.00
CA LEU A 33 -19.56 15.60 27.28
C LEU A 33 -18.42 15.36 28.25
N THR A 34 -17.21 15.79 27.89
CA THR A 34 -16.06 15.78 28.79
C THR A 34 -15.77 17.20 29.26
N LYS A 35 -15.57 17.37 30.56
CA LYS A 35 -15.15 18.63 31.16
C LYS A 35 -13.80 18.51 31.84
N GLN A 36 -13.00 19.56 31.69
CA GLN A 36 -11.73 19.75 32.38
C GLN A 36 -11.77 21.12 33.07
N ASP A 37 -11.55 21.14 34.39
CA ASP A 37 -11.63 22.35 35.22
C ASP A 37 -12.93 23.16 35.01
N ASP A 38 -14.07 22.45 35.03
CA ASP A 38 -15.43 22.97 34.77
C ASP A 38 -15.67 23.56 33.37
N THR A 39 -14.68 23.49 32.48
CA THR A 39 -14.77 23.93 31.09
C THR A 39 -15.04 22.74 30.17
N LEU A 40 -15.94 22.90 29.20
CA LEU A 40 -16.25 21.84 28.22
C LEU A 40 -15.04 21.65 27.30
N SER A 41 -14.42 20.46 27.35
CA SER A 41 -13.24 20.12 26.56
C SER A 41 -13.56 19.18 25.39
N GLU A 42 -14.69 18.48 25.42
CA GLU A 42 -15.08 17.57 24.35
C GLU A 42 -16.59 17.35 24.31
N CYS A 43 -17.12 17.22 23.10
CA CYS A 43 -18.49 16.81 22.85
C CYS A 43 -18.50 15.73 21.77
N ARG A 44 -18.91 14.51 22.13
CA ARG A 44 -18.99 13.38 21.20
C ARG A 44 -20.41 12.98 20.92
N LEU A 45 -20.70 12.73 19.66
CA LEU A 45 -21.96 12.22 19.16
C LEU A 45 -21.74 10.84 18.55
N THR A 46 -22.46 9.85 19.05
CA THR A 46 -22.51 8.50 18.47
C THR A 46 -23.89 8.29 17.86
N PHE A 47 -23.94 7.95 16.58
CA PHE A 47 -25.19 7.82 15.83
C PHE A 47 -25.14 6.67 14.83
N GLN A 48 -26.31 6.21 14.42
CA GLN A 48 -26.49 5.16 13.42
C GLN A 48 -27.04 5.76 12.12
N VAL A 49 -26.56 5.20 11.01
CA VAL A 49 -26.96 5.53 9.65
C VAL A 49 -27.18 4.26 8.83
N SER A 50 -28.12 4.31 7.89
CA SER A 50 -28.30 3.21 6.95
C SER A 50 -27.11 3.15 5.96
N PRO A 51 -26.85 2.00 5.33
CA PRO A 51 -25.79 1.87 4.33
C PRO A 51 -25.91 2.87 3.17
N GLU A 52 -27.12 3.24 2.73
CA GLU A 52 -27.31 4.25 1.69
C GLU A 52 -26.90 5.65 2.16
N LEU A 53 -27.20 5.99 3.41
CA LEU A 53 -26.82 7.27 3.99
C LEU A 53 -25.32 7.33 4.24
N TYR A 54 -24.72 6.22 4.65
CA TYR A 54 -23.28 6.08 4.79
C TYR A 54 -22.56 6.24 3.45
N GLN A 55 -23.08 5.66 2.36
CA GLN A 55 -22.51 5.85 1.02
C GLN A 55 -22.47 7.34 0.62
N ARG A 56 -23.48 8.12 1.01
CA ARG A 56 -23.48 9.57 0.81
C ARG A 56 -22.41 10.26 1.66
N ILE A 57 -22.33 9.92 2.94
CA ILE A 57 -21.29 10.44 3.86
C ILE A 57 -19.90 10.18 3.26
N GLU A 58 -19.69 8.99 2.73
CA GLU A 58 -18.45 8.56 2.10
C GLU A 58 -18.16 9.31 0.80
N THR A 59 -19.14 9.42 -0.10
CA THR A 59 -18.95 10.07 -1.41
C THR A 59 -18.74 11.58 -1.28
N GLU A 60 -19.44 12.22 -0.34
CA GLU A 60 -19.42 13.67 -0.12
C GLU A 60 -18.42 14.09 0.98
N ALA A 61 -17.67 13.14 1.55
CA ALA A 61 -16.70 13.35 2.64
C ALA A 61 -17.27 14.09 3.87
N LEU A 62 -18.54 13.88 4.18
CA LEU A 62 -19.22 14.51 5.33
C LEU A 62 -18.55 14.09 6.64
N PHE A 63 -18.65 14.92 7.69
CA PHE A 63 -17.97 14.70 8.97
C PHE A 63 -16.44 14.67 8.86
N ASN A 64 -15.89 15.42 7.89
CA ASN A 64 -14.47 15.47 7.57
C ASN A 64 -13.88 14.08 7.28
N LEU A 65 -14.67 13.21 6.65
CA LEU A 65 -14.33 11.83 6.36
C LEU A 65 -13.78 11.73 4.92
N LYS A 66 -12.74 12.50 4.59
CA LYS A 66 -12.06 12.41 3.30
C LYS A 66 -11.47 10.99 3.09
N PRO A 67 -11.41 10.46 1.86
CA PRO A 67 -10.91 9.10 1.60
C PRO A 67 -9.55 8.80 2.23
N GLU A 68 -8.63 9.75 2.19
CA GLU A 68 -7.23 9.63 2.64
C GLU A 68 -7.15 9.57 4.18
N LEU A 69 -8.13 10.15 4.88
CA LEU A 69 -8.18 10.20 6.34
C LEU A 69 -8.90 9.00 6.97
N ARG A 70 -9.33 8.03 6.15
CA ARG A 70 -9.97 6.79 6.61
C ARG A 70 -8.90 5.74 6.85
N GLY A 71 -8.97 5.09 8.02
CA GLY A 71 -8.18 3.90 8.27
C GLY A 71 -8.77 2.68 7.59
N SER A 72 -8.13 1.53 7.82
CA SER A 72 -8.48 0.28 7.17
C SER A 72 -9.61 -0.47 7.86
N LEU A 73 -10.49 -1.09 7.06
CA LEU A 73 -11.56 -1.93 7.55
C LEU A 73 -11.00 -3.17 8.26
N SER A 74 -11.29 -3.27 9.54
CA SER A 74 -11.03 -4.46 10.34
C SER A 74 -12.08 -5.54 10.04
N ALA A 75 -11.65 -6.78 9.81
CA ALA A 75 -12.54 -7.93 9.68
C ALA A 75 -13.55 -7.95 8.51
N GLY A 76 -13.27 -7.23 7.42
CA GLY A 76 -14.01 -7.32 6.13
C GLY A 76 -15.05 -6.22 5.92
N ASP A 77 -15.83 -6.34 4.84
CA ASP A 77 -16.73 -5.28 4.39
C ASP A 77 -17.97 -5.08 5.27
N PHE A 78 -18.57 -3.89 5.19
CA PHE A 78 -19.88 -3.62 5.79
C PHE A 78 -20.99 -4.42 5.08
N LEU A 79 -21.91 -4.97 5.87
CA LEU A 79 -23.11 -5.65 5.39
C LEU A 79 -24.14 -4.63 4.88
N PRO A 80 -24.81 -4.91 3.75
CA PRO A 80 -25.73 -3.97 3.11
C PRO A 80 -27.08 -3.79 3.84
N GLU A 81 -27.39 -4.64 4.81
CA GLU A 81 -28.70 -4.67 5.50
C GLU A 81 -28.62 -4.27 6.98
N SER A 82 -27.45 -3.80 7.45
CA SER A 82 -27.21 -3.45 8.85
C SER A 82 -26.74 -2.02 9.00
N ASP A 83 -27.28 -1.33 10.00
CA ASP A 83 -26.91 0.07 10.26
C ASP A 83 -25.43 0.19 10.66
N ILE A 84 -24.81 1.26 10.19
CA ILE A 84 -23.42 1.60 10.47
C ILE A 84 -23.44 2.67 11.57
N GLN A 85 -22.62 2.45 12.60
CA GLN A 85 -22.44 3.35 13.72
C GLN A 85 -21.23 4.26 13.47
N ILE A 86 -21.42 5.56 13.64
CA ILE A 86 -20.36 6.56 13.56
C ILE A 86 -20.24 7.24 14.92
N GLU A 87 -19.02 7.31 15.45
CA GLU A 87 -18.67 8.19 16.57
C GLU A 87 -17.95 9.41 16.01
N ALA A 88 -18.43 10.61 16.32
CA ALA A 88 -17.84 11.87 15.89
C ALA A 88 -17.64 12.83 17.07
N THR A 89 -16.62 13.67 17.02
CA THR A 89 -16.38 14.76 17.99
C THR A 89 -16.66 16.12 17.36
N LEU A 90 -17.22 17.05 18.13
CA LEU A 90 -17.39 18.43 17.70
C LEU A 90 -16.02 19.10 17.59
N GLN A 91 -15.87 19.99 16.61
CA GLN A 91 -14.70 20.86 16.48
C GLN A 91 -14.46 21.67 17.77
N PRO A 92 -13.21 21.76 18.25
CA PRO A 92 -12.88 22.48 19.49
C PRO A 92 -13.37 23.93 19.51
N ASP A 93 -13.29 24.64 18.38
CA ASP A 93 -13.70 26.06 18.28
C ASP A 93 -15.22 26.28 18.45
N LEU A 94 -16.02 25.21 18.36
CA LEU A 94 -17.47 25.26 18.55
C LEU A 94 -17.91 24.82 19.95
N LEU A 95 -17.00 24.26 20.76
CA LEU A 95 -17.30 23.89 22.15
C LEU A 95 -17.75 25.10 22.99
N PRO A 96 -17.15 26.31 22.88
CA PRO A 96 -17.62 27.48 23.62
C PRO A 96 -19.07 27.85 23.28
N GLN A 97 -19.46 27.76 22.00
CA GLN A 97 -20.83 28.06 21.55
C GLN A 97 -21.83 27.07 22.17
N LEU A 98 -21.46 25.79 22.25
CA LEU A 98 -22.29 24.80 22.93
C LEU A 98 -22.36 25.07 24.45
N ALA A 99 -21.22 25.39 25.08
CA ALA A 99 -21.11 25.64 26.51
C ALA A 99 -21.94 26.85 27.00
N GLU A 100 -22.18 27.86 26.15
CA GLU A 100 -23.07 28.99 26.46
C GLU A 100 -24.52 28.56 26.74
N HIS A 101 -24.93 27.40 26.21
CA HIS A 101 -26.30 26.92 26.22
C HIS A 101 -26.50 25.62 27.00
N THR A 102 -25.44 25.06 27.59
CA THR A 102 -25.53 23.82 28.37
C THR A 102 -24.58 23.77 29.56
N THR A 103 -25.10 23.35 30.71
CA THR A 103 -24.30 23.03 31.89
C THR A 103 -24.19 21.53 32.14
N ASN A 104 -24.99 20.70 31.47
CA ASN A 104 -25.04 19.25 31.67
C ASN A 104 -25.51 18.53 30.40
N LEU A 105 -25.28 17.21 30.35
CA LEU A 105 -25.59 16.42 29.17
C LEU A 105 -27.04 16.54 28.67
N LYS A 106 -28.00 16.59 29.58
CA LYS A 106 -29.43 16.64 29.24
C LYS A 106 -29.83 17.95 28.58
N GLU A 107 -29.27 19.06 29.06
CA GLU A 107 -29.43 20.39 28.46
C GLU A 107 -28.82 20.45 27.07
N ALA A 108 -27.59 19.95 26.90
CA ALA A 108 -26.91 19.93 25.60
C ALA A 108 -27.72 19.17 24.55
N ALA A 109 -28.24 18.01 24.94
CA ALA A 109 -29.01 17.18 24.03
C ALA A 109 -30.35 17.81 23.63
N THR A 110 -31.04 18.40 24.61
CA THR A 110 -32.30 19.13 24.37
C THR A 110 -32.05 20.34 23.47
N TYR A 111 -30.94 21.04 23.69
CA TYR A 111 -30.55 22.20 22.91
C TYR A 111 -30.27 21.83 21.45
N LEU A 112 -29.46 20.80 21.18
CA LEU A 112 -29.18 20.31 19.82
C LEU A 112 -30.46 19.85 19.09
N GLN A 113 -31.37 19.18 19.79
CA GLN A 113 -32.66 18.77 19.22
C GLN A 113 -33.54 19.98 18.85
N ASN A 114 -33.64 20.99 19.72
CA ASN A 114 -34.42 22.19 19.44
C ASN A 114 -33.80 23.01 18.30
N LEU A 115 -32.47 23.15 18.29
CA LEU A 115 -31.70 23.76 17.21
C LEU A 115 -32.06 23.15 15.85
N SER A 116 -32.11 21.81 15.77
CA SER A 116 -32.46 21.08 14.55
C SER A 116 -33.84 21.45 13.99
N GLN A 117 -34.75 21.95 14.81
CA GLN A 117 -36.11 22.34 14.41
C GLN A 117 -36.23 23.86 14.19
N GLU A 118 -35.60 24.66 15.03
CA GLU A 118 -35.80 26.11 15.10
C GLU A 118 -34.78 26.91 14.27
N GLN A 119 -33.51 26.46 14.25
CA GLN A 119 -32.40 27.15 13.60
C GLN A 119 -31.51 26.14 12.86
N PRO A 120 -32.02 25.57 11.76
CA PRO A 120 -31.37 24.45 11.10
C PRO A 120 -30.06 24.80 10.39
N ASP A 121 -29.76 26.10 10.24
CA ASP A 121 -28.53 26.63 9.62
C ASP A 121 -27.41 26.89 10.67
N ASN A 122 -27.63 26.53 11.94
CA ASN A 122 -26.64 26.73 13.00
C ASN A 122 -25.38 25.87 12.75
N PRO A 123 -24.16 26.43 12.95
CA PRO A 123 -22.90 25.68 12.75
C PRO A 123 -22.84 24.35 13.50
N LEU A 124 -23.41 24.23 14.71
CA LEU A 124 -23.42 22.98 15.49
C LEU A 124 -24.15 21.82 14.77
N LEU A 125 -25.01 22.14 13.80
CA LEU A 125 -25.75 21.16 12.99
C LEU A 125 -25.11 20.91 11.63
N SER A 126 -24.02 21.60 11.30
CA SER A 126 -23.25 21.34 10.08
C SER A 126 -22.48 20.04 10.25
N THR A 127 -22.56 19.15 9.27
CA THR A 127 -21.74 17.93 9.23
C THR A 127 -20.24 18.23 9.24
N GLU A 128 -19.81 19.35 8.66
CA GLU A 128 -18.40 19.80 8.64
C GLU A 128 -17.88 20.23 10.00
N SER A 129 -18.77 20.51 10.95
CA SER A 129 -18.41 20.91 12.30
C SER A 129 -18.02 19.73 13.19
N TRP A 130 -18.08 18.51 12.67
CA TRP A 130 -17.81 17.27 13.39
C TRP A 130 -16.70 16.47 12.69
N PHE A 131 -15.78 15.92 13.47
CA PHE A 131 -14.76 14.99 13.01
C PHE A 131 -15.18 13.56 13.36
N ALA A 132 -15.46 12.73 12.35
CA ALA A 132 -15.70 11.31 12.57
C ALA A 132 -14.42 10.65 13.12
N LEU A 133 -14.52 9.94 14.24
CA LEU A 133 -13.43 9.24 14.91
C LEU A 133 -13.40 7.75 14.54
N HIS A 134 -14.56 7.09 14.63
CA HIS A 134 -14.68 5.67 14.36
C HIS A 134 -15.95 5.39 13.56
N VAL A 135 -15.83 4.48 12.60
CA VAL A 135 -16.96 3.96 11.81
C VAL A 135 -16.99 2.45 12.01
N LYS A 136 -18.08 1.94 12.56
CA LYS A 136 -18.19 0.55 13.01
C LYS A 136 -19.54 -0.04 12.65
N GLN A 137 -19.56 -1.33 12.37
CA GLN A 137 -20.78 -2.10 12.17
C GLN A 137 -20.70 -3.39 13.00
N PRO A 138 -21.59 -3.59 13.98
CA PRO A 138 -21.69 -4.85 14.69
C PRO A 138 -22.24 -5.94 13.75
N GLN A 139 -21.54 -7.07 13.68
CA GLN A 139 -21.88 -8.24 12.86
C GLN A 139 -21.88 -9.52 13.73
N GLU A 140 -22.41 -10.63 13.19
CA GLU A 140 -22.40 -11.93 13.89
C GLU A 140 -20.96 -12.47 14.10
N SER A 141 -20.04 -12.14 13.20
CA SER A 141 -18.63 -12.51 13.23
C SER A 141 -17.79 -11.66 14.20
N GLY A 142 -18.33 -10.55 14.70
CA GLY A 142 -17.61 -9.56 15.48
C GLY A 142 -17.99 -8.14 15.08
N GLU A 143 -17.17 -7.16 15.45
CA GLU A 143 -17.31 -5.78 14.98
C GLU A 143 -16.38 -5.58 13.77
N THR A 144 -16.92 -5.09 12.65
CA THR A 144 -16.10 -4.55 11.55
C THR A 144 -16.09 -3.03 11.66
N GLY A 145 -15.04 -2.40 11.14
CA GLY A 145 -14.95 -0.95 11.09
C GLY A 145 -13.53 -0.45 11.01
N TYR A 146 -13.38 0.86 11.04
CA TYR A 146 -12.08 1.52 10.99
C TYR A 146 -12.05 2.74 11.90
N SER A 147 -10.83 3.14 12.25
CA SER A 147 -10.54 4.40 12.94
C SER A 147 -10.06 5.42 11.91
N THR A 148 -10.40 6.68 12.09
CA THR A 148 -9.96 7.76 11.20
C THR A 148 -8.70 8.42 11.73
N PHE A 149 -8.06 9.23 10.90
CA PHE A 149 -7.01 10.15 11.30
C PHE A 149 -7.36 10.92 12.60
N TRP A 150 -8.60 11.40 12.69
CA TRP A 150 -9.08 12.18 13.83
C TRP A 150 -9.11 11.39 15.14
N ALA A 151 -9.31 10.06 15.11
CA ALA A 151 -9.20 9.24 16.32
C ALA A 151 -7.77 9.15 16.85
N TYR A 152 -6.78 9.10 15.96
CA TYR A 152 -5.37 9.07 16.33
C TYR A 152 -4.87 10.44 16.81
N LEU A 153 -5.35 11.51 16.17
CA LEU A 153 -5.02 12.87 16.55
C LEU A 153 -5.67 13.30 17.87
N ASN A 154 -6.93 12.88 18.07
CA ASN A 154 -7.79 13.29 19.18
C ASN A 154 -7.89 14.82 19.37
N PRO A 155 -8.73 15.50 18.58
CA PRO A 155 -8.87 16.97 18.61
C PRO A 155 -9.18 17.57 19.99
N SER A 156 -9.75 16.80 20.91
CA SER A 156 -10.09 17.28 22.26
C SER A 156 -8.88 17.68 23.12
N VAL A 157 -7.69 17.17 22.78
CA VAL A 157 -6.44 17.48 23.49
C VAL A 157 -5.77 18.74 22.92
N ILE A 158 -6.19 19.16 21.73
CA ILE A 158 -5.68 20.36 21.05
C ILE A 158 -6.49 21.55 21.56
N THR A 159 -5.92 22.30 22.51
CA THR A 159 -6.52 23.54 23.03
C THR A 159 -5.65 24.74 22.67
N GLN A 160 -6.24 25.94 22.57
CA GLN A 160 -5.52 27.16 22.22
C GLN A 160 -4.32 27.46 23.14
N ASP A 161 -4.34 26.94 24.38
CA ASP A 161 -3.31 27.18 25.39
C ASP A 161 -2.27 26.04 25.51
N SER A 162 -2.48 24.89 24.85
CA SER A 162 -1.68 23.68 25.08
C SER A 162 -1.46 22.81 23.84
N ILE A 163 -1.32 23.42 22.65
CA ILE A 163 -1.01 22.65 21.45
C ILE A 163 0.38 21.99 21.63
N SER A 164 0.40 20.69 21.90
CA SER A 164 1.64 19.92 21.93
C SER A 164 1.91 19.43 20.51
N SER A 165 2.89 20.05 19.84
CA SER A 165 3.35 19.58 18.52
C SER A 165 3.70 18.09 18.56
N GLU A 166 4.35 17.64 19.63
CA GLU A 166 4.69 16.23 19.89
C GLU A 166 3.46 15.30 19.86
N GLN A 167 2.32 15.69 20.45
CA GLN A 167 1.10 14.87 20.43
C GLN A 167 0.46 14.81 19.05
N ILE A 168 0.46 15.93 18.32
CA ILE A 168 -0.05 16.00 16.95
C ILE A 168 0.82 15.13 16.04
N SER A 169 2.14 15.30 16.09
CA SER A 169 3.11 14.50 15.33
C SER A 169 2.97 13.01 15.64
N GLN A 170 2.84 12.64 16.91
CA GLN A 170 2.67 11.23 17.28
C GLN A 170 1.34 10.64 16.77
N GLY A 171 0.25 11.40 16.81
CA GLY A 171 -1.04 11.00 16.24
C GLY A 171 -0.95 10.76 14.73
N MET A 172 -0.31 11.68 14.01
CA MET A 172 -0.07 11.55 12.57
C MET A 172 0.77 10.32 12.22
N VAL A 173 1.88 10.13 12.92
CA VAL A 173 2.78 8.98 12.70
C VAL A 173 2.07 7.65 12.95
N ASN A 174 1.24 7.58 14.01
CA ASN A 174 0.51 6.36 14.34
C ASN A 174 -0.55 6.03 13.30
N PHE A 175 -1.32 7.03 12.84
CA PHE A 175 -2.28 6.82 11.76
C PHE A 175 -1.59 6.38 10.48
N PHE A 176 -0.52 7.07 10.09
CA PHE A 176 0.18 6.76 8.84
C PHE A 176 0.82 5.37 8.87
N LYS A 177 1.33 4.90 10.02
CA LYS A 177 1.79 3.51 10.17
C LYS A 177 0.67 2.49 9.95
N ASP A 178 -0.50 2.69 10.57
CA ASP A 178 -1.65 1.78 10.42
C ASP A 178 -2.19 1.79 8.98
N TRP A 179 -2.24 2.97 8.37
CA TRP A 179 -2.61 3.15 6.97
C TRP A 179 -1.60 2.48 6.02
N ALA A 180 -0.30 2.67 6.23
CA ALA A 180 0.77 2.09 5.43
C ALA A 180 0.83 0.56 5.56
N ASP A 181 0.72 0.02 6.78
CA ASP A 181 0.74 -1.43 7.02
C ASP A 181 -0.35 -2.17 6.24
N THR A 182 -1.47 -1.50 5.93
CA THR A 182 -2.55 -2.11 5.16
C THR A 182 -2.45 -1.81 3.67
N ASN A 183 -2.24 -0.54 3.30
CA ASN A 183 -2.26 -0.10 1.89
C ASN A 183 -0.94 -0.35 1.17
N LEU A 184 0.18 -0.49 1.90
CA LEU A 184 1.52 -0.71 1.37
C LEU A 184 2.09 -2.09 1.77
N SER A 185 1.25 -3.03 2.23
CA SER A 185 1.65 -4.38 2.67
C SER A 185 2.39 -5.23 1.61
N GLU A 186 2.37 -4.79 0.35
CA GLU A 186 3.10 -5.40 -0.78
C GLU A 186 4.46 -4.74 -1.08
N LEU A 187 4.79 -3.60 -0.46
CA LEU A 187 6.09 -2.94 -0.57
C LEU A 187 7.09 -3.54 0.43
N ASN A 188 8.36 -3.62 0.03
CA ASN A 188 9.44 -4.12 0.89
C ASN A 188 9.55 -3.27 2.17
N GLN A 189 9.58 -3.90 3.35
CA GLN A 189 9.57 -3.22 4.66
C GLN A 189 10.67 -2.15 4.81
N ASN A 190 11.79 -2.30 4.11
CA ASN A 190 12.91 -1.35 4.14
C ASN A 190 12.56 -0.04 3.41
N THR A 191 11.88 -0.10 2.27
CA THR A 191 11.46 1.08 1.50
C THR A 191 10.37 1.85 2.24
N ILE A 192 9.42 1.13 2.86
CA ILE A 192 8.38 1.73 3.70
C ILE A 192 9.03 2.45 4.88
N SER A 193 10.03 1.85 5.53
CA SER A 193 10.70 2.44 6.70
C SER A 193 11.48 3.71 6.36
N GLU A 194 12.21 3.74 5.24
CA GLU A 194 12.95 4.93 4.79
C GLU A 194 12.00 6.07 4.40
N SER A 195 10.93 5.77 3.64
CA SER A 195 9.91 6.77 3.29
C SER A 195 9.12 7.24 4.52
N LEU A 196 8.82 6.36 5.48
CA LEU A 196 8.18 6.70 6.75
C LEU A 196 9.02 7.67 7.57
N GLU A 197 10.34 7.48 7.62
CA GLU A 197 11.24 8.33 8.40
C GLU A 197 11.35 9.73 7.77
N GLU A 198 11.44 9.82 6.44
CA GLU A 198 11.41 11.09 5.71
C GLU A 198 10.08 11.83 5.88
N ILE A 199 8.95 11.12 5.78
CA ILE A 199 7.61 11.67 5.98
C ILE A 199 7.42 12.13 7.44
N THR A 200 7.85 11.33 8.41
CA THR A 200 7.77 11.68 9.84
C THR A 200 8.54 12.97 10.12
N LYS A 201 9.75 13.08 9.57
CA LYS A 201 10.57 14.28 9.72
C LYS A 201 9.96 15.50 9.04
N ALA A 202 9.38 15.34 7.86
CA ALA A 202 8.67 16.42 7.17
C ALA A 202 7.46 16.91 7.99
N PHE A 203 6.70 16.00 8.60
CA PHE A 203 5.60 16.36 9.50
C PHE A 203 6.07 17.09 10.77
N GLU A 204 7.13 16.60 11.42
CA GLU A 204 7.72 17.28 12.59
C GLU A 204 8.16 18.71 12.24
N GLU A 205 8.93 18.88 11.16
CA GLU A 205 9.37 20.19 10.69
C GLU A 205 8.18 21.10 10.33
N TRP A 206 7.16 20.56 9.66
CA TRP A 206 5.96 21.32 9.31
C TRP A 206 5.17 21.77 10.54
N THR A 207 4.90 20.86 11.50
CA THR A 207 4.16 21.21 12.73
C THR A 207 4.84 22.32 13.51
N ASP A 208 6.16 22.28 13.65
CA ASP A 208 6.92 23.29 14.37
C ASP A 208 6.87 24.66 13.65
N THR A 209 6.76 24.67 12.32
CA THR A 209 6.71 25.91 11.53
C THR A 209 5.30 26.52 11.53
N THR A 210 4.29 25.71 11.24
CA THR A 210 2.90 26.13 11.14
C THR A 210 2.33 26.56 12.49
N LEU A 211 2.58 25.80 13.56
CA LEU A 211 2.08 26.11 14.90
C LEU A 211 2.74 27.36 15.51
N LEU A 212 3.93 27.76 15.03
CA LEU A 212 4.55 29.02 15.42
C LEU A 212 3.95 30.24 14.69
N GLU A 213 3.42 30.04 13.48
CA GLU A 213 2.96 31.13 12.60
C GLU A 213 1.44 31.35 12.67
N THR A 214 0.64 30.32 12.96
CA THR A 214 -0.81 30.46 13.12
C THR A 214 -1.18 30.87 14.55
N GLN A 215 -1.49 32.16 14.73
CA GLN A 215 -2.16 32.68 15.94
C GLN A 215 -3.70 32.51 15.88
N ASN A 216 -4.24 31.76 14.92
CA ASN A 216 -5.67 31.63 14.63
C ASN A 216 -6.23 30.22 14.92
N ALA A 217 -7.56 30.08 14.83
CA ALA A 217 -8.40 28.98 15.30
C ALA A 217 -7.90 27.56 14.99
N ILE A 218 -8.14 26.62 15.92
CA ILE A 218 -7.67 25.23 15.86
C ILE A 218 -8.16 24.54 14.57
N SER A 219 -9.33 24.91 14.07
CA SER A 219 -9.89 24.41 12.82
C SER A 219 -8.99 24.67 11.61
N GLU A 220 -8.37 25.85 11.51
CA GLU A 220 -7.49 26.19 10.38
C GLU A 220 -6.24 25.31 10.39
N ALA A 221 -5.62 25.12 11.56
CA ALA A 221 -4.48 24.23 11.69
C ALA A 221 -4.81 22.77 11.33
N LEU A 222 -6.01 22.28 11.69
CA LEU A 222 -6.46 20.94 11.36
C LEU A 222 -6.76 20.77 9.85
N GLU A 223 -7.26 21.82 9.18
CA GLU A 223 -7.45 21.80 7.73
C GLU A 223 -6.11 21.76 6.98
N GLU A 224 -5.11 22.51 7.44
CA GLU A 224 -3.78 22.47 6.83
C GLU A 224 -3.10 21.11 7.02
N VAL A 225 -3.21 20.50 8.22
CA VAL A 225 -2.77 19.12 8.47
C VAL A 225 -3.45 18.14 7.51
N SER A 226 -4.77 18.25 7.36
CA SER A 226 -5.52 17.39 6.43
C SER A 226 -5.06 17.57 4.98
N SER A 227 -4.77 18.80 4.56
CA SER A 227 -4.36 19.11 3.19
C SER A 227 -2.94 18.60 2.91
N ALA A 228 -2.03 18.71 3.87
CA ALA A 228 -0.69 18.13 3.77
C ALA A 228 -0.74 16.60 3.68
N PHE A 229 -1.66 15.97 4.41
CA PHE A 229 -1.89 14.53 4.31
C PHE A 229 -2.43 14.14 2.93
N GLU A 230 -3.38 14.91 2.38
CA GLU A 230 -3.93 14.71 1.04
C GLU A 230 -2.83 14.78 -0.03
N GLU A 231 -1.94 15.79 0.02
CA GLU A 231 -0.80 15.91 -0.91
C GLU A 231 0.19 14.74 -0.79
N LEU A 232 0.45 14.25 0.42
CA LEU A 232 1.29 13.07 0.64
C LEU A 232 0.62 11.79 0.15
N ALA A 233 -0.67 11.61 0.43
CA ALA A 233 -1.45 10.48 -0.04
C ALA A 233 -1.55 10.48 -1.57
N ASP A 234 -1.70 11.64 -2.21
CA ASP A 234 -1.66 11.81 -3.65
C ASP A 234 -0.26 11.51 -4.21
N THR A 235 0.82 11.97 -3.56
CA THR A 235 2.19 11.64 -4.00
C THR A 235 2.45 10.13 -3.92
N LEU A 236 1.98 9.48 -2.84
CA LEU A 236 2.01 8.04 -2.69
C LEU A 236 1.09 7.35 -3.70
N SER A 237 -0.07 7.93 -3.98
CA SER A 237 -1.03 7.39 -4.95
C SER A 237 -0.49 7.49 -6.38
N GLU A 238 0.13 8.60 -6.78
CA GLU A 238 0.79 8.80 -8.08
C GLU A 238 2.01 7.90 -8.24
N THR A 239 2.81 7.71 -7.17
CA THR A 239 3.87 6.70 -7.17
C THR A 239 3.30 5.26 -7.20
N THR A 240 2.09 5.05 -6.66
CA THR A 240 1.36 3.78 -6.78
C THR A 240 0.60 3.60 -8.10
N GLU A 241 0.23 4.64 -8.84
CA GLU A 241 -0.42 4.55 -10.16
C GLU A 241 0.61 4.20 -11.26
N ASP A 242 1.86 4.63 -11.09
CA ASP A 242 2.98 4.17 -11.93
C ASP A 242 3.48 2.75 -11.52
N THR A 243 3.06 2.22 -10.36
CA THR A 243 3.38 0.85 -9.89
C THR A 243 2.19 -0.13 -9.85
N THR A 244 0.94 0.30 -9.99
CA THR A 244 -0.25 -0.58 -10.14
C THR A 244 -0.45 -1.04 -11.59
N SER A 245 0.36 -0.54 -12.52
CA SER A 245 0.68 -1.22 -13.77
C SER A 245 1.91 -2.13 -13.55
N SER A 246 1.66 -3.34 -13.06
CA SER A 246 2.60 -4.46 -12.87
C SER A 246 3.66 -4.28 -11.77
N ASN A 247 3.73 -5.25 -10.85
CA ASN A 247 5.03 -5.71 -10.35
C ASN A 247 5.87 -6.05 -11.58
N GLN A 248 6.71 -5.10 -12.03
CA GLN A 248 7.46 -5.26 -13.26
C GLN A 248 8.34 -6.48 -13.10
N ILE A 249 8.25 -7.43 -14.03
CA ILE A 249 9.05 -8.67 -14.02
C ILE A 249 10.54 -8.32 -13.85
N LEU A 250 10.97 -7.17 -14.39
CA LEU A 250 12.30 -6.63 -14.20
C LEU A 250 12.69 -6.34 -12.75
N GLU A 251 11.78 -5.81 -11.94
CA GLU A 251 12.02 -5.48 -10.53
C GLU A 251 12.19 -6.75 -9.70
N GLU A 252 11.32 -7.74 -9.91
CA GLU A 252 11.44 -9.06 -9.26
C GLU A 252 12.75 -9.77 -9.62
N ILE A 253 13.19 -9.65 -10.87
CA ILE A 253 14.48 -10.15 -11.32
C ILE A 253 15.64 -9.40 -10.63
N ILE A 254 15.57 -8.06 -10.54
CA ILE A 254 16.58 -7.24 -9.86
C ILE A 254 16.67 -7.63 -8.39
N HIS A 255 15.52 -7.75 -7.72
CA HIS A 255 15.42 -8.15 -6.33
C HIS A 255 16.04 -9.54 -6.12
N PHE A 256 15.66 -10.53 -6.95
CA PHE A 256 16.23 -11.87 -6.87
C PHE A 256 17.76 -11.87 -6.96
N PHE A 257 18.34 -11.23 -7.98
CA PHE A 257 19.79 -11.26 -8.16
C PHE A 257 20.55 -10.39 -7.14
N THR A 258 19.89 -9.39 -6.54
CA THR A 258 20.46 -8.61 -5.44
C THR A 258 20.53 -9.43 -4.17
N GLU A 259 19.42 -10.07 -3.78
CA GLU A 259 19.33 -10.90 -2.57
C GLU A 259 20.16 -12.18 -2.67
N ASP A 260 20.24 -12.81 -3.84
CA ASP A 260 21.04 -14.03 -4.07
C ASP A 260 22.55 -13.73 -4.25
N ASP A 261 22.95 -12.46 -4.15
CA ASP A 261 24.34 -11.95 -4.28
C ASP A 261 25.01 -12.27 -5.63
N TRP A 262 24.27 -12.09 -6.72
CA TRP A 262 24.80 -12.23 -8.08
C TRP A 262 25.15 -10.85 -8.67
N PRO A 263 26.42 -10.57 -9.00
CA PRO A 263 26.78 -9.33 -9.64
C PRO A 263 26.16 -9.22 -11.04
N PHE A 264 25.39 -8.15 -11.27
CA PHE A 264 24.76 -7.89 -12.57
C PHE A 264 24.96 -6.44 -13.05
N THR A 265 24.65 -6.20 -14.32
CA THR A 265 24.59 -4.88 -14.95
C THR A 265 23.31 -4.78 -15.76
N LYS A 266 22.49 -3.75 -15.50
CA LYS A 266 21.29 -3.45 -16.30
C LYS A 266 21.70 -2.87 -17.66
N ILE A 267 21.14 -3.41 -18.74
CA ILE A 267 21.38 -2.90 -20.10
C ILE A 267 20.56 -1.62 -20.29
N LYS A 268 21.22 -0.53 -20.72
CA LYS A 268 20.55 0.77 -20.89
C LYS A 268 19.46 0.69 -21.96
N GLY A 269 18.24 1.08 -21.60
CA GLY A 269 17.10 1.13 -22.51
C GLY A 269 16.46 -0.24 -22.80
N GLU A 270 16.91 -1.31 -22.15
CA GLU A 270 16.31 -2.63 -22.28
C GLU A 270 15.99 -3.21 -20.90
N PRO A 271 14.86 -3.92 -20.73
CA PRO A 271 14.51 -4.59 -19.49
C PRO A 271 15.29 -5.91 -19.34
N VAL A 272 16.62 -5.80 -19.35
CA VAL A 272 17.57 -6.92 -19.39
C VAL A 272 18.71 -6.70 -18.40
N LEU A 273 18.98 -7.70 -17.56
CA LEU A 273 20.19 -7.76 -16.75
C LEU A 273 21.21 -8.68 -17.42
N ARG A 274 22.48 -8.27 -17.40
CA ARG A 274 23.62 -9.06 -17.85
C ARG A 274 24.48 -9.41 -16.64
N MET A 275 24.89 -10.67 -16.56
CA MET A 275 25.75 -11.18 -15.48
C MET A 275 26.75 -12.19 -16.01
N ALA A 276 27.80 -12.47 -15.24
CA ALA A 276 28.76 -13.52 -15.54
C ALA A 276 28.53 -14.69 -14.57
N PHE A 277 28.61 -15.91 -15.08
CA PHE A 277 28.58 -17.12 -14.28
C PHE A 277 29.90 -17.88 -14.40
N ASP A 278 30.39 -18.40 -13.27
CA ASP A 278 31.62 -19.19 -13.17
C ASP A 278 31.25 -20.63 -12.78
N GLY A 279 31.11 -21.47 -13.80
CA GLY A 279 30.82 -22.89 -13.65
C GLY A 279 32.10 -23.73 -13.56
N LYS A 280 31.94 -25.02 -13.28
CA LYS A 280 33.06 -25.96 -13.17
C LYS A 280 33.79 -26.14 -14.52
N ASN A 281 33.07 -26.07 -15.63
CA ASN A 281 33.57 -26.38 -16.96
C ASN A 281 33.82 -25.14 -17.84
N GLY A 282 33.50 -23.94 -17.34
CA GLY A 282 33.77 -22.68 -18.03
C GLY A 282 33.15 -21.47 -17.36
N LYS A 283 33.46 -20.29 -17.93
CA LYS A 283 32.85 -19.01 -17.58
C LYS A 283 32.03 -18.51 -18.75
N TRP A 284 30.84 -17.99 -18.50
CA TRP A 284 29.99 -17.46 -19.55
C TRP A 284 29.14 -16.27 -19.10
N THR A 285 28.54 -15.60 -20.07
CA THR A 285 27.60 -14.49 -19.83
C THR A 285 26.18 -15.03 -19.79
N CYS A 286 25.39 -14.57 -18.83
CA CYS A 286 23.96 -14.82 -18.76
C CYS A 286 23.17 -13.52 -18.96
N TYR A 287 21.93 -13.67 -19.42
CA TYR A 287 20.98 -12.58 -19.59
C TYR A 287 19.64 -12.94 -18.95
N ALA A 288 19.17 -12.10 -18.03
CA ALA A 288 17.83 -12.16 -17.48
C ALA A 288 16.99 -11.09 -18.18
N LYS A 289 15.98 -11.49 -18.95
CA LYS A 289 15.15 -10.60 -19.75
C LYS A 289 13.72 -10.63 -19.26
N ALA A 290 13.22 -9.49 -18.84
CA ALA A 290 11.81 -9.25 -18.63
C ALA A 290 11.15 -8.91 -19.96
N ARG A 291 9.99 -9.51 -20.21
CA ARG A 291 9.12 -9.22 -21.36
C ARG A 291 7.79 -8.73 -20.82
N GLU A 292 7.79 -7.50 -20.31
CA GLU A 292 6.65 -6.91 -19.57
C GLU A 292 5.34 -6.99 -20.37
N GLU A 293 5.34 -6.53 -21.62
CA GLU A 293 4.16 -6.59 -22.51
C GLU A 293 3.60 -8.01 -22.74
N GLN A 294 4.43 -9.04 -22.55
CA GLN A 294 4.04 -10.44 -22.74
C GLN A 294 3.93 -11.20 -21.42
N GLU A 295 4.12 -10.54 -20.27
CA GLU A 295 4.09 -11.14 -18.94
C GLU A 295 4.99 -12.39 -18.84
N GLN A 296 6.22 -12.27 -19.35
CA GLN A 296 7.17 -13.39 -19.44
C GLN A 296 8.55 -13.05 -18.88
N PHE A 297 9.13 -14.00 -18.15
CA PHE A 297 10.54 -13.99 -17.79
C PHE A 297 11.31 -15.00 -18.61
N VAL A 298 12.47 -14.59 -19.15
CA VAL A 298 13.37 -15.46 -19.89
C VAL A 298 14.80 -15.31 -19.37
N PHE A 299 15.45 -16.42 -19.06
CA PHE A 299 16.84 -16.46 -18.66
C PHE A 299 17.67 -17.24 -19.67
N TYR A 300 18.82 -16.68 -20.05
CA TYR A 300 19.74 -17.26 -21.03
C TYR A 300 21.13 -17.44 -20.46
N SER A 301 21.73 -18.62 -20.66
CA SER A 301 23.18 -18.82 -20.59
C SER A 301 23.75 -18.87 -22.01
N ILE A 302 24.71 -17.99 -22.33
CA ILE A 302 25.35 -17.95 -23.66
C ILE A 302 26.61 -18.79 -23.65
N CYS A 303 26.67 -19.85 -24.45
CA CYS A 303 27.86 -20.69 -24.53
C CYS A 303 29.08 -19.86 -24.94
N PRO A 304 30.25 -20.02 -24.29
CA PRO A 304 31.43 -19.22 -24.58
C PRO A 304 32.10 -19.60 -25.92
N ILE A 305 31.60 -20.61 -26.64
CA ILE A 305 32.16 -21.12 -27.88
C ILE A 305 31.13 -20.94 -29.01
N LYS A 306 31.53 -20.23 -30.07
CA LYS A 306 30.76 -20.18 -31.32
C LYS A 306 31.10 -21.34 -32.24
N VAL A 307 30.08 -21.87 -32.91
CA VAL A 307 30.19 -23.05 -33.76
C VAL A 307 30.66 -22.68 -35.16
N PRO A 308 31.79 -23.25 -35.64
CA PRO A 308 32.20 -23.09 -37.02
C PRO A 308 31.14 -23.58 -38.00
N LYS A 309 30.96 -22.88 -39.12
CA LYS A 309 29.93 -23.20 -40.12
C LYS A 309 29.91 -24.67 -40.56
N THR A 310 31.08 -25.31 -40.67
CA THR A 310 31.24 -26.72 -41.06
C THR A 310 30.75 -27.72 -40.02
N LYS A 311 30.63 -27.31 -38.75
CA LYS A 311 30.26 -28.15 -37.61
C LYS A 311 28.82 -27.95 -37.14
N ARG A 312 28.12 -26.91 -37.61
CA ARG A 312 26.76 -26.55 -37.16
C ARG A 312 25.73 -27.68 -37.32
N ARG A 313 25.82 -28.47 -38.39
CA ARG A 313 24.92 -29.63 -38.58
C ARG A 313 25.15 -30.72 -37.53
N THR A 314 26.42 -31.06 -37.30
CA THR A 314 26.81 -32.06 -36.30
C THR A 314 26.41 -31.61 -34.90
N LEU A 315 26.63 -30.33 -34.56
CA LEU A 315 26.19 -29.82 -33.26
C LEU A 315 24.66 -29.71 -33.17
N GLY A 316 23.97 -29.43 -34.29
CA GLY A 316 22.50 -29.47 -34.33
C GLY A 316 21.94 -30.84 -33.91
N GLU A 317 22.58 -31.93 -34.35
CA GLU A 317 22.23 -33.28 -33.88
C GLU A 317 22.52 -33.46 -32.39
N PHE A 318 23.68 -32.99 -31.90
CA PHE A 318 24.02 -33.03 -30.47
C PHE A 318 22.98 -32.31 -29.62
N ILE A 319 22.56 -31.11 -30.02
CA ILE A 319 21.54 -30.31 -29.34
C ILE A 319 20.18 -31.01 -29.37
N ALA A 320 19.78 -31.59 -30.50
CA ALA A 320 18.54 -32.33 -30.61
C ALA A 320 18.50 -33.55 -29.67
N ARG A 321 19.65 -34.24 -29.51
CA ARG A 321 19.80 -35.35 -28.57
C ARG A 321 19.78 -34.87 -27.12
N ALA A 322 20.52 -33.82 -26.79
CA ALA A 322 20.54 -33.23 -25.45
C ALA A 322 19.15 -32.76 -24.99
N ASN A 323 18.37 -32.15 -25.90
CA ASN A 323 17.03 -31.67 -25.57
C ASN A 323 16.01 -32.82 -25.43
N TYR A 324 16.30 -34.03 -25.92
CA TYR A 324 15.35 -35.13 -25.85
C TYR A 324 15.23 -35.65 -24.41
N GLY A 325 14.08 -35.39 -23.78
CA GLY A 325 13.82 -35.74 -22.38
C GLY A 325 14.13 -34.62 -21.37
N MET A 326 14.58 -33.46 -21.84
CA MET A 326 14.82 -32.29 -21.00
C MET A 326 13.49 -31.65 -20.58
N VAL A 327 13.28 -31.50 -19.26
CA VAL A 327 11.99 -31.04 -18.70
C VAL A 327 11.92 -29.52 -18.56
N ILE A 328 12.99 -28.90 -18.05
CA ILE A 328 13.06 -27.45 -17.84
C ILE A 328 14.15 -26.89 -18.73
N GLY A 329 13.75 -26.03 -19.67
CA GLY A 329 14.65 -25.34 -20.58
C GLY A 329 15.05 -26.16 -21.81
N ASN A 330 15.87 -25.53 -22.66
CA ASN A 330 16.38 -26.16 -23.88
C ASN A 330 17.66 -25.47 -24.38
N PHE A 331 18.50 -26.22 -25.09
CA PHE A 331 19.58 -25.67 -25.93
C PHE A 331 19.02 -25.13 -27.26
N GLU A 332 19.59 -24.04 -27.73
CA GLU A 332 19.32 -23.41 -29.03
C GLU A 332 20.63 -23.17 -29.78
N LEU A 333 20.59 -23.29 -31.11
CA LEU A 333 21.70 -23.01 -32.01
C LEU A 333 21.26 -22.06 -33.12
N ASP A 334 21.91 -20.90 -33.22
CA ASP A 334 21.76 -20.03 -34.37
C ASP A 334 22.64 -20.55 -35.52
N PHE A 335 22.00 -20.98 -36.62
CA PHE A 335 22.70 -21.45 -37.81
C PHE A 335 23.39 -20.35 -38.62
N THR A 336 23.08 -19.08 -38.35
CA THR A 336 23.64 -17.90 -39.03
C THR A 336 25.06 -17.64 -38.54
N ASP A 337 25.24 -17.47 -37.22
CA ASP A 337 26.51 -17.07 -36.62
C ASP A 337 27.15 -18.17 -35.75
N GLY A 338 26.40 -19.22 -35.40
CA GLY A 338 26.88 -20.34 -34.59
C GLY A 338 26.82 -20.08 -33.09
N GLU A 339 26.06 -19.10 -32.62
CA GLU A 339 25.79 -18.93 -31.20
C GLU A 339 24.99 -20.12 -30.64
N ILE A 340 25.38 -20.57 -29.44
CA ILE A 340 24.63 -21.57 -28.67
C ILE A 340 24.17 -20.91 -27.39
N ARG A 341 22.93 -21.15 -26.99
CA ARG A 341 22.41 -20.71 -25.70
C ARG A 341 21.58 -21.78 -25.03
N TYR A 342 21.52 -21.75 -23.72
CA TYR A 342 20.53 -22.49 -22.93
C TYR A 342 19.47 -21.52 -22.42
N LYS A 343 18.21 -21.83 -22.66
CA LYS A 343 17.07 -20.96 -22.32
C LYS A 343 16.17 -21.63 -21.30
N THR A 344 15.78 -20.89 -20.28
CA THR A 344 14.63 -21.18 -19.41
C THR A 344 13.68 -19.99 -19.46
N SER A 345 12.38 -20.25 -19.35
CA SER A 345 11.36 -19.20 -19.42
C SER A 345 10.09 -19.60 -18.70
N ILE A 346 9.34 -18.60 -18.24
CA ILE A 346 8.01 -18.76 -17.66
C ILE A 346 7.09 -17.67 -18.18
N ASP A 347 5.83 -18.04 -18.38
CA ASP A 347 4.71 -17.12 -18.61
C ASP A 347 3.99 -16.99 -17.27
N VAL A 348 3.89 -15.77 -16.77
CA VAL A 348 3.26 -15.46 -15.48
C VAL A 348 1.95 -14.73 -15.69
N LYS A 349 1.30 -14.92 -16.84
CA LYS A 349 0.09 -14.17 -17.15
C LYS A 349 -1.03 -14.43 -16.14
N GLY A 350 -1.51 -13.36 -15.51
CA GLY A 350 -2.53 -13.43 -14.45
C GLY A 350 -2.04 -14.04 -13.14
N ASP A 351 -0.72 -14.11 -12.92
CA ASP A 351 -0.07 -14.55 -11.68
C ASP A 351 1.19 -13.69 -11.43
N PHE A 352 1.91 -13.95 -10.34
CA PHE A 352 3.10 -13.19 -9.94
C PHE A 352 4.38 -13.98 -10.14
N LEU A 353 5.44 -13.28 -10.58
CA LEU A 353 6.78 -13.87 -10.64
C LEU A 353 7.43 -13.84 -9.25
N THR A 354 7.38 -14.94 -8.53
CA THR A 354 7.99 -15.03 -7.20
C THR A 354 9.48 -15.36 -7.25
N PHE A 355 10.21 -14.99 -6.19
CA PHE A 355 11.62 -15.34 -5.98
C PHE A 355 11.90 -16.84 -6.22
N GLU A 356 11.05 -17.72 -5.68
CA GLU A 356 11.20 -19.18 -5.84
C GLU A 356 10.99 -19.65 -7.28
N LEU A 357 10.12 -19.00 -8.05
CA LEU A 357 9.96 -19.29 -9.48
C LEU A 357 11.20 -18.88 -10.27
N ILE A 358 11.77 -17.69 -9.99
CA ILE A 358 13.01 -17.23 -10.62
C ILE A 358 14.15 -18.21 -10.31
N LYS A 359 14.31 -18.59 -9.04
CA LYS A 359 15.31 -19.56 -8.57
C LYS A 359 15.24 -20.88 -9.34
N ARG A 360 14.03 -21.41 -9.52
CA ARG A 360 13.76 -22.67 -10.25
C ARG A 360 14.03 -22.60 -11.75
N LEU A 361 14.22 -21.41 -12.32
CA LEU A 361 14.58 -21.23 -13.73
C LEU A 361 16.07 -20.91 -13.90
N VAL A 362 16.65 -20.10 -13.01
CA VAL A 362 18.03 -19.63 -13.10
C VAL A 362 19.03 -20.75 -12.80
N TYR A 363 18.87 -21.44 -11.67
CA TYR A 363 19.84 -22.46 -11.24
C TYR A 363 19.90 -23.67 -12.19
N PRO A 364 18.78 -24.25 -12.66
CA PRO A 364 18.85 -25.31 -13.67
C PRO A 364 19.47 -24.84 -14.99
N ASN A 365 19.27 -23.58 -15.38
CA ASN A 365 19.82 -23.04 -16.62
C ASN A 365 21.35 -23.04 -16.64
N VAL A 366 21.96 -22.47 -15.60
CA VAL A 366 23.42 -22.43 -15.48
C VAL A 366 24.01 -23.82 -15.27
N THR A 367 23.32 -24.68 -14.52
CA THR A 367 23.76 -26.07 -14.28
C THR A 367 23.81 -26.85 -15.59
N MET A 368 22.75 -26.78 -16.40
CA MET A 368 22.69 -27.49 -17.68
C MET A 368 23.73 -26.99 -18.69
N MET A 369 23.97 -25.67 -18.74
CA MET A 369 25.08 -25.15 -19.55
C MET A 369 26.42 -25.72 -19.10
N ASP A 370 26.69 -25.75 -17.79
CA ASP A 370 27.95 -26.26 -17.25
C ASP A 370 28.16 -27.75 -17.58
N GLU A 371 27.14 -28.57 -17.40
CA GLU A 371 27.20 -30.03 -17.58
C GLU A 371 27.42 -30.43 -19.05
N TYR A 372 26.76 -29.74 -19.99
CA TYR A 372 26.85 -30.08 -21.41
C TYR A 372 28.00 -29.36 -22.15
N LEU A 373 28.58 -28.29 -21.56
CA LEU A 373 29.69 -27.55 -22.17
C LEU A 373 30.90 -28.44 -22.56
N PRO A 374 31.33 -29.44 -21.76
CA PRO A 374 32.35 -30.41 -22.18
C PRO A 374 31.97 -31.21 -23.43
N GLY A 375 30.71 -31.65 -23.55
CA GLY A 375 30.24 -32.39 -24.73
C GLY A 375 30.22 -31.50 -25.98
N ILE A 376 29.79 -30.25 -25.83
CA ILE A 376 29.86 -29.24 -26.90
C ILE A 376 31.30 -29.08 -27.39
N LYS A 377 32.28 -28.93 -26.47
CA LYS A 377 33.71 -28.86 -26.80
C LYS A 377 34.18 -30.11 -27.56
N LEU A 378 33.83 -31.30 -27.10
CA LEU A 378 34.23 -32.57 -27.75
C LEU A 378 33.71 -32.69 -29.19
N VAL A 379 32.47 -32.28 -29.45
CA VAL A 379 31.88 -32.32 -30.80
C VAL A 379 32.55 -31.28 -31.71
N ILE A 380 32.77 -30.06 -31.21
CA ILE A 380 33.35 -28.96 -31.99
C ILE A 380 34.85 -29.20 -32.27
N GLU A 381 35.63 -29.44 -31.22
CA GLU A 381 37.10 -29.43 -31.24
C GLU A 381 37.68 -30.81 -31.57
N SER A 382 37.16 -31.86 -30.96
CA SER A 382 37.68 -33.23 -31.13
C SER A 382 36.99 -34.01 -32.24
N GLY A 383 35.89 -33.49 -32.79
CA GLY A 383 35.10 -34.16 -33.83
C GLY A 383 34.41 -35.44 -33.36
N MET A 384 34.17 -35.56 -32.06
CA MET A 384 33.42 -36.68 -31.48
C MET A 384 32.01 -36.75 -32.07
N SER A 385 31.46 -37.96 -32.20
CA SER A 385 30.08 -38.13 -32.63
C SER A 385 29.12 -37.51 -31.59
N PRO A 386 27.99 -36.92 -32.00
CA PRO A 386 26.97 -36.41 -31.08
C PRO A 386 26.49 -37.46 -30.07
N GLU A 387 26.31 -38.71 -30.50
CA GLU A 387 25.88 -39.83 -29.66
C GLU A 387 26.89 -40.15 -28.55
N ASP A 388 28.18 -40.29 -28.90
CA ASP A 388 29.22 -40.59 -27.92
C ASP A 388 29.42 -39.44 -26.92
N ALA A 389 29.24 -38.20 -27.36
CA ALA A 389 29.35 -37.03 -26.50
C ALA A 389 28.23 -36.98 -25.45
N ILE A 390 26.98 -37.27 -25.84
CA ILE A 390 25.83 -37.36 -24.92
C ILE A 390 26.03 -38.51 -23.93
N ALA A 391 26.42 -39.69 -24.41
CA ALA A 391 26.67 -40.86 -23.56
C ALA A 391 27.83 -40.68 -22.56
N LYS A 392 28.67 -39.66 -22.73
CA LYS A 392 29.69 -39.29 -21.74
C LYS A 392 29.17 -38.33 -20.67
N ILE A 393 28.17 -37.52 -20.98
CA ILE A 393 27.59 -36.54 -20.05
C ILE A 393 26.57 -37.23 -19.13
N GLU A 394 25.64 -38.00 -19.70
CA GLU A 394 24.45 -38.53 -18.99
C GLU A 394 24.69 -39.90 -18.31
N LYS A 395 25.91 -40.14 -17.86
CA LYS A 395 26.37 -41.47 -17.43
C LYS A 395 26.19 -41.78 -15.95
#